data_AF-A0A0N8KN69-F1
#
_entry.id   AF-A0A0N8KN69-F1
#
_cell.length_a   1.000
_cell.length_b   1.000
_cell.length_c   1.000
_cell.angle_alpha   90.00
_cell.angle_beta   90.00
_cell.angle_gamma   90.00
#
_symmetry.space_group_name_H-M   'P 1'
#
loop_
_entity.id
_entity.type
_entity.pdbx_description
1 polymer ?
#
loop_
_entity_poly.entity_id
_entity_poly.type
_entity_poly.pdbx_seq_one_letter_code
_entity_poly.pdbx_strand_id
1 'polypeptide(L)' 'MIHRPKPSLLHLAGHLLKLFVIWVFAFTLILFFLMLFGAQPLGDLLIASVGPILLRFGATTVVLIITGVFIESLR' A
#
# COMPACT_ATOMS: atom_id res chain seq x y z
N MET A 1 23.54 12.49 26.64
CA MET A 1 22.58 11.43 26.21
C MET A 1 22.14 11.73 24.80
N ILE A 2 22.66 11.00 23.81
CA ILE A 2 22.24 11.16 22.40
C ILE A 2 20.83 10.56 22.31
N HIS A 3 19.81 11.41 22.18
CA HIS A 3 18.46 11.00 21.83
C HIS A 3 18.50 10.44 20.41
N ARG A 4 18.73 9.13 20.27
CA ARG A 4 18.47 8.46 19.01
C ARG A 4 16.96 8.58 18.76
N PRO A 5 16.52 9.19 17.65
CA PRO A 5 15.11 9.19 17.31
C PRO A 5 14.68 7.73 17.21
N LYS A 6 13.80 7.28 18.10
CA LYS A 6 13.15 5.98 17.94
C LYS A 6 12.42 6.07 16.60
N PRO A 7 12.70 5.19 15.61
CA PRO A 7 11.87 5.14 14.41
C PRO A 7 10.45 4.84 14.89
N SER A 8 9.59 5.84 14.87
CA SER A 8 8.22 5.68 15.30
C SER A 8 7.55 4.73 14.31
N LEU A 9 6.69 3.83 14.81
CA LEU A 9 5.90 2.94 13.96
C LEU A 9 5.12 3.73 12.90
N LEU A 10 4.78 4.98 13.22
CA LEU A 10 4.16 5.95 12.30
C LEU A 10 5.05 6.30 11.10
N HIS A 11 6.37 6.44 11.27
CA HIS A 11 7.29 6.69 10.16
C HIS A 11 7.40 5.49 9.21
N LEU A 12 7.47 4.28 9.76
CA LEU A 12 7.44 3.04 8.96
C LEU A 12 6.11 2.88 8.23
N ALA A 13 4.98 3.08 8.92
CA ALA A 13 3.65 3.02 8.34
C ALA A 13 3.47 4.07 7.23
N GLY A 14 4.01 5.29 7.41
CA GLY A 14 4.03 6.33 6.38
C GLY A 14 4.83 5.93 5.14
N HIS A 15 5.96 5.23 5.30
CA HIS A 15 6.71 4.69 4.17
C HIS A 15 5.96 3.57 3.44
N LEU A 16 5.35 2.64 4.19
CA LEU A 16 4.53 1.56 3.61
C LEU A 16 3.34 2.13 2.84
N LEU A 17 2.71 3.20 3.35
CA LEU A 17 1.64 3.91 2.66
C LEU A 17 2.11 4.53 1.35
N LYS A 18 3.27 5.22 1.35
CA LYS A 18 3.84 5.77 0.10
C LYS A 18 4.12 4.69 -0.93
N LEU A 19 4.70 3.57 -0.52
CA LEU A 19 4.94 2.42 -1.41
C LEU A 19 3.62 1.85 -1.94
N PHE A 20 2.61 1.69 -1.09
CA PHE A 20 1.29 1.21 -1.50
C PHE A 20 0.68 2.10 -2.59
N VAL A 21 0.69 3.42 -2.39
CA VAL A 21 0.13 4.38 -3.35
C VAL A 21 0.84 4.29 -4.70
N ILE A 22 2.17 4.20 -4.71
CA ILE A 22 2.95 4.04 -5.95
C ILE A 22 2.58 2.74 -6.67
N TRP A 23 2.45 1.64 -5.93
CA TRP A 23 2.08 0.34 -6.48
C TRP A 23 0.67 0.33 -7.07
N VAL A 24 -0.31 0.89 -6.36
CA VAL A 24 -1.70 1.01 -6.85
C VAL A 24 -1.76 1.89 -8.10
N PHE A 25 -1.04 3.01 -8.10
CA PHE A 25 -0.98 3.90 -9.27
C PHE A 25 -0.37 3.20 -10.49
N ALA A 26 0.79 2.54 -10.33
CA ALA A 26 1.44 1.81 -11.40
C ALA A 26 0.57 0.66 -11.92
N PHE A 27 -0.07 -0.09 -11.02
CA PHE A 27 -0.97 -1.17 -11.39
C PHE A 27 -2.17 -0.65 -12.20
N THR A 28 -2.79 0.45 -11.77
CA THR A 28 -3.90 1.08 -12.48
C THR A 28 -3.47 1.57 -13.86
N LEU A 29 -2.29 2.16 -13.97
CA LEU A 29 -1.72 2.61 -15.25
C LEU A 29 -1.50 1.42 -16.21
N ILE A 30 -0.99 0.30 -15.72
CA ILE A 30 -0.81 -0.93 -16.52
C ILE A 30 -2.16 -1.45 -17.01
N LEU A 31 -3.17 -1.52 -16.13
CA LEU A 31 -4.52 -1.94 -16.53
C LEU A 31 -5.12 -1.02 -17.60
N PHE A 32 -4.92 0.28 -17.46
CA PHE A 32 -5.36 1.25 -18.47
C PHE A 32 -4.70 1.00 -19.83
N PHE A 33 -3.38 0.76 -19.86
CA PHE A 33 -2.68 0.41 -21.09
C PHE A 33 -3.22 -0.89 -21.70
N LEU A 34 -3.43 -1.93 -20.90
CA LEU A 34 -3.98 -3.19 -21.39
C LEU A 34 -5.38 -3.01 -21.99
N MET A 35 -6.20 -2.13 -21.40
CA MET A 35 -7.51 -1.78 -21.94
C MET A 35 -7.40 -1.05 -23.29
N LEU A 36 -6.47 -0.10 -23.43
CA LEU A 36 -6.23 0.63 -24.68
C LEU A 36 -5.78 -0.27 -25.84
N PHE A 37 -5.00 -1.31 -25.54
CA PHE A 37 -4.49 -2.26 -26.55
C PHE A 37 -5.38 -3.49 -26.76
N GLY A 38 -6.59 -3.53 -26.18
CA GLY A 38 -7.52 -4.66 -26.33
C GLY A 38 -7.05 -5.97 -25.69
N ALA A 39 -6.14 -5.88 -24.73
CA ALA A 39 -5.56 -7.02 -24.02
C ALA A 39 -6.34 -7.35 -22.73
N GLN A 40 -7.68 -7.30 -22.77
CA GLN A 40 -8.55 -7.57 -21.61
C GLN A 40 -8.21 -8.87 -20.85
N PRO A 41 -7.95 -10.02 -21.50
CA PRO A 41 -7.66 -11.26 -20.77
C PRO A 41 -6.42 -11.17 -19.87
N LEU A 42 -5.42 -10.39 -20.27
CA LEU A 42 -4.23 -10.13 -19.45
C LEU A 42 -4.56 -9.19 -18.28
N GLY A 43 -5.43 -8.21 -18.50
CA GLY A 43 -5.96 -7.34 -17.44
C GLY A 43 -6.71 -8.14 -16.37
N ASP A 44 -7.58 -9.06 -16.77
CA ASP A 44 -8.36 -9.90 -15.85
C ASP A 44 -7.46 -10.82 -15.02
N LEU A 45 -6.45 -11.43 -15.66
CA LEU A 45 -5.44 -12.24 -14.96
C LEU A 45 -4.63 -11.41 -13.96
N LEU A 46 -4.25 -10.19 -14.31
CA LEU A 46 -3.54 -9.27 -13.42
C LEU A 46 -4.42 -8.83 -12.24
N ILE A 47 -5.70 -8.53 -12.47
CA ILE A 47 -6.64 -8.21 -11.40
C ILE A 47 -6.82 -9.42 -10.47
N ALA A 48 -7.01 -10.62 -11.02
CA ALA A 48 -7.21 -11.83 -10.22
C ALA A 48 -5.98 -12.20 -9.38
N SER A 49 -4.77 -11.99 -9.90
CA SER A 49 -3.51 -12.36 -9.21
C SER A 49 -2.99 -11.26 -8.28
N VAL A 50 -2.96 -10.01 -8.74
CA VAL A 50 -2.33 -8.89 -8.02
C VAL A 50 -3.35 -8.09 -7.20
N GLY A 51 -4.60 -8.02 -7.64
CA GLY A 51 -5.67 -7.29 -6.95
C GLY A 51 -5.86 -7.70 -5.48
N PRO A 52 -5.99 -9.00 -5.17
CA PRO A 52 -6.10 -9.46 -3.78
C PRO A 52 -4.88 -9.11 -2.92
N ILE A 53 -3.67 -9.08 -3.50
CA ILE A 53 -2.43 -8.76 -2.81
C ILE A 53 -2.42 -7.27 -2.45
N LEU A 54 -2.76 -6.40 -3.39
CA LEU A 54 -2.89 -4.95 -3.16
C LEU A 54 -3.94 -4.66 -2.08
N LEU A 55 -5.11 -5.31 -2.16
CA LEU A 55 -6.17 -5.18 -1.14
C LEU A 55 -5.69 -5.56 0.26
N ARG A 56 -5.01 -6.71 0.40
CA ARG A 56 -4.47 -7.17 1.69
C ARG A 56 -3.37 -6.25 2.22
N PHE A 57 -2.47 -5.78 1.35
CA PHE A 57 -1.41 -4.87 1.74
C PHE A 57 -1.97 -3.52 2.21
N GLY A 58 -2.94 -2.97 1.47
CA GLY A 58 -3.65 -1.74 1.84
C GLY A 58 -4.35 -1.88 3.19
N ALA A 59 -5.12 -2.95 3.39
CA ALA A 59 -5.79 -3.23 4.66
C ALA A 59 -4.81 -3.34 5.83
N THR A 60 -3.70 -4.07 5.65
CA THR A 60 -2.65 -4.22 6.67
C THR A 60 -1.99 -2.88 7.02
N THR A 61 -1.71 -2.06 6.00
CA THR A 61 -1.13 -0.73 6.19
C THR A 61 -2.05 0.17 6.99
N VAL A 62 -3.36 0.17 6.69
CA VAL A 62 -4.37 0.92 7.44
C VAL A 62 -4.45 0.47 8.89
N VAL A 63 -4.47 -0.84 9.15
CA VAL A 63 -4.47 -1.38 10.52
C VAL A 63 -3.22 -0.94 11.29
N LEU A 64 -2.04 -0.98 10.66
CA LEU A 64 -0.79 -0.52 11.28
C LEU A 64 -0.82 0.97 11.63
N ILE A 65 -1.37 1.81 10.74
CA ILE A 65 -1.53 3.25 10.99
C ILE A 65 -2.47 3.47 12.18
N ILE A 66 -3.66 2.86 12.18
CA ILE A 66 -4.66 3.00 13.25
C ILE A 66 -4.07 2.54 14.59
N THR A 67 -3.43 1.38 14.60
CA THR A 67 -2.81 0.82 15.81
C THR A 67 -1.68 1.71 16.32
N GLY A 68 -0.84 2.22 15.41
CA GLY A 68 0.24 3.15 15.76
C GLY A 68 -0.29 4.46 16.36
N VAL A 69 -1.34 5.04 15.78
CA VAL A 69 -1.99 6.24 16.31
C VAL A 69 -2.63 5.97 17.67
N PHE A 70 -3.31 4.84 17.83
CA PHE A 70 -3.95 4.47 19.10
C PHE A 70 -2.93 4.30 20.23
N ILE A 71 -1.82 3.58 19.99
CA ILE A 71 -0.74 3.42 20.97
C ILE A 71 -0.13 4.77 21.35
N GLU A 72 0.09 5.66 20.38
CA GLU A 72 0.63 7.00 20.66
C GLU A 72 -0.36 7.84 21.48
N SER A 73 -1.68 7.70 21.26
CA SER A 73 -2.71 8.43 22.03
C SER A 73 -2.85 7.97 23.49
N LEU A 74 -2.41 6.75 23.82
CA LEU A 74 -2.40 6.21 25.18
C LEU A 74 -1.16 6.60 25.98
N ARG A 75 -0.13 7.15 25.31
CA ARG A 75 1.17 7.48 25.89
C ARG A 75 1.25 8.94 26.30
#